data_AF-A0A9P6IK25-F1
#
_entry.id   AF-A0A9P6IK25-F1
#
_cell.length_a   1.000
_cell.length_b   1.000
_cell.length_c   1.000
_cell.angle_alpha   90.00
_cell.angle_beta   90.00
_cell.angle_gamma   90.00
#
_symmetry.space_group_name_H-M   'P 1'
#
loop_
_entity.id
_entity.type
_entity.pdbx_description
1 polymer ?
#
loop_
_entity_poly.entity_id
_entity_poly.type
_entity_poly.pdbx_seq_one_letter_code
_entity_poly.pdbx_strand_id
1 'polypeptide(L)'
;MIVGVLAILKAGGSYVPLDPTYASERLQDILKDSTPDVVVADKRGRSTLGAEALSSMTVVDPIAMLDTTYETERSTSDCHASNPRVSGLFPSNLAYIIYTSGSTGKPKGVMVEHQGVVNLVHTRPDVCGINSSSRVTQFFSFGFDGCAQDIFMTLCCGGSLHLLPDHIRSDPAQLWNYLEKQSITQSVLTPAILQDCKNFPLLTTPLILVIAGEALPAPLLRALQTLVPNGSIVNDYGPTEATVSSIAWKTPRDFDSDIVPVGRPIANKRVYILNQYGQPVPTGATGELYIGGVGIARGYLNRPELSAKVFLPDPFASEPNARMYKTGDMARYLPDGNIEFLGRDDHQVKLRGFRIELGEVEARLVDHPLVDKSVVIATGQGSDKRLVAYVVAEHGDQLVSTLRSHLTSCLPDYMVPTAIVRMDSFPLTSNGKLDRKALLAPHSDAFARQTYEEPQGEIETIIAQIWSELLHID
;
A
#
# COMPACT_ATOMS: atom_id res chain seq x y z
N MET A 1 -11.03 2.47 15.79
CA MET A 1 -10.95 2.52 14.31
C MET A 1 -12.25 2.10 13.63
N ILE A 2 -12.63 0.81 13.63
CA ILE A 2 -13.77 0.28 12.83
C ILE A 2 -15.09 1.01 13.08
N VAL A 3 -15.44 1.26 14.35
CA VAL A 3 -16.65 2.01 14.72
C VAL A 3 -16.66 3.41 14.09
N GLY A 4 -15.51 4.10 14.07
CA GLY A 4 -15.38 5.43 13.49
C GLY A 4 -15.61 5.43 11.98
N VAL A 5 -15.00 4.46 11.26
CA VAL A 5 -15.22 4.29 9.81
C VAL A 5 -16.71 4.09 9.51
N LEU A 6 -17.37 3.17 10.22
CA LEU A 6 -18.79 2.91 10.01
C LEU A 6 -19.67 4.11 10.39
N ALA A 7 -19.33 4.84 11.45
CA ALA A 7 -20.07 6.04 11.86
C ALA A 7 -19.99 7.14 10.80
N ILE A 8 -18.79 7.41 10.26
CA ILE A 8 -18.57 8.39 9.19
C ILE A 8 -19.42 8.05 7.96
N LEU A 9 -19.35 6.79 7.49
CA LEU A 9 -20.11 6.35 6.32
C LEU A 9 -21.62 6.38 6.56
N LYS A 10 -22.09 5.97 7.75
CA LYS A 10 -23.52 6.03 8.10
C LYS A 10 -24.02 7.47 8.17
N ALA A 11 -23.20 8.40 8.61
CA ALA A 11 -23.51 9.83 8.62
C ALA A 11 -23.48 10.47 7.21
N GLY A 12 -23.12 9.72 6.17
CA GLY A 12 -23.02 10.22 4.79
C GLY A 12 -21.69 10.91 4.45
N GLY A 13 -20.70 10.84 5.35
CA GLY A 13 -19.37 11.36 5.10
C GLY A 13 -18.45 10.33 4.45
N SER A 14 -17.35 10.79 3.85
CA SER A 14 -16.22 9.96 3.42
C SER A 14 -15.08 10.06 4.41
N TYR A 15 -14.36 8.96 4.67
CA TYR A 15 -13.22 9.01 5.60
C TYR A 15 -11.89 9.22 4.87
N VAL A 16 -10.97 9.91 5.54
CA VAL A 16 -9.56 10.02 5.16
C VAL A 16 -8.74 9.36 6.27
N PRO A 17 -8.11 8.19 6.03
CA PRO A 17 -7.36 7.52 7.06
C PRO A 17 -6.03 8.25 7.32
N LEU A 18 -5.76 8.51 8.59
CA LEU A 18 -4.49 9.06 9.08
C LEU A 18 -3.82 8.00 9.95
N ASP A 19 -2.71 7.43 9.46
CA ASP A 19 -1.95 6.45 10.20
C ASP A 19 -1.01 7.16 11.20
N PRO A 20 -1.18 6.97 12.52
CA PRO A 20 -0.35 7.64 13.52
C PRO A 20 1.10 7.15 13.56
N THR A 21 1.46 6.15 12.74
CA THR A 21 2.86 5.74 12.50
C THR A 21 3.56 6.62 11.46
N TYR A 22 2.84 7.42 10.67
CA TYR A 22 3.45 8.36 9.74
C TYR A 22 3.96 9.60 10.45
N ALA A 23 4.97 10.24 9.85
CA ALA A 23 5.52 11.49 10.32
C ALA A 23 4.43 12.59 10.41
N SER A 24 4.51 13.41 11.47
CA SER A 24 3.52 14.44 11.77
C SER A 24 3.31 15.41 10.60
N GLU A 25 4.40 15.86 9.96
CA GLU A 25 4.35 16.77 8.81
C GLU A 25 3.52 16.19 7.67
N ARG A 26 3.70 14.89 7.37
CA ARG A 26 2.91 14.21 6.33
C ARG A 26 1.43 14.17 6.68
N LEU A 27 1.09 13.88 7.94
CA LEU A 27 -0.31 13.86 8.37
C LEU A 27 -0.94 15.25 8.30
N GLN A 28 -0.18 16.30 8.63
CA GLN A 28 -0.61 17.68 8.49
C GLN A 28 -0.79 18.09 7.02
N ASP A 29 0.09 17.64 6.11
CA ASP A 29 -0.06 17.86 4.68
C ASP A 29 -1.36 17.21 4.14
N ILE A 30 -1.67 15.99 4.59
CA ILE A 30 -2.94 15.32 4.27
C ILE A 30 -4.14 16.10 4.82
N LEU A 31 -4.08 16.57 6.07
CA LEU A 31 -5.16 17.38 6.66
C LEU A 31 -5.39 18.70 5.91
N LYS A 32 -4.30 19.38 5.52
CA LYS A 32 -4.36 20.63 4.74
C LYS A 32 -4.95 20.42 3.36
N ASP A 33 -4.60 19.33 2.68
CA ASP A 33 -5.08 19.03 1.33
C ASP A 33 -6.52 18.48 1.34
N SER A 34 -6.92 17.72 2.36
CA SER A 34 -8.26 17.12 2.47
C SER A 34 -9.32 17.99 3.14
N THR A 35 -8.90 18.97 3.95
CA THR A 35 -9.77 19.93 4.66
C THR A 35 -11.01 19.27 5.30
N PRO A 36 -10.84 18.27 6.19
CA PRO A 36 -11.98 17.53 6.75
C PRO A 36 -12.82 18.42 7.68
N ASP A 37 -14.15 18.24 7.64
CA ASP A 37 -15.07 18.95 8.55
C ASP A 37 -14.88 18.55 10.02
N VAL A 38 -14.51 17.29 10.24
CA VAL A 38 -14.32 16.69 11.57
C VAL A 38 -13.11 15.76 11.56
N VAL A 39 -12.29 15.84 12.61
CA VAL A 39 -11.20 14.90 12.88
C VAL A 39 -11.63 13.95 13.99
N VAL A 40 -11.71 12.66 13.69
CA VAL A 40 -11.93 11.61 14.70
C VAL A 40 -10.58 11.06 15.14
N ALA A 41 -10.13 11.43 16.34
CA ALA A 41 -8.80 11.08 16.83
C ALA A 41 -8.81 10.77 18.33
N ASP A 42 -8.19 9.64 18.68
CA ASP A 42 -7.86 9.27 20.07
C ASP A 42 -6.64 10.07 20.57
N LYS A 43 -6.22 9.80 21.81
CA LYS A 43 -5.05 10.44 22.43
C LYS A 43 -3.78 10.30 21.60
N ARG A 44 -3.52 9.12 21.00
CA ARG A 44 -2.32 8.88 20.19
C ARG A 44 -2.36 9.71 18.92
N GLY A 45 -3.48 9.66 18.18
CA GLY A 45 -3.67 10.44 16.95
C GLY A 45 -3.55 11.95 17.20
N ARG A 46 -4.14 12.46 18.29
CA ARG A 46 -4.02 13.87 18.68
C ARG A 46 -2.58 14.27 18.97
N SER A 47 -1.84 13.43 19.69
CA SER A 47 -0.43 13.68 19.99
C SER A 47 0.42 13.70 18.72
N THR A 48 0.21 12.77 17.79
CA THR A 48 0.97 12.72 16.53
C THR A 48 0.66 13.91 15.62
N LEU A 49 -0.61 14.36 15.55
CA LEU A 49 -1.00 15.52 14.73
C LEU A 49 -0.48 16.84 15.29
N GLY A 50 -0.38 16.95 16.61
CA GLY A 50 0.03 18.17 17.30
C GLY A 50 -1.14 19.14 17.55
N ALA A 51 -1.07 19.87 18.66
CA ALA A 51 -2.14 20.76 19.10
C ALA A 51 -2.39 21.92 18.13
N GLU A 52 -1.35 22.42 17.47
CA GLU A 52 -1.46 23.53 16.52
C GLU A 52 -2.29 23.15 15.29
N ALA A 53 -2.01 21.98 14.69
CA ALA A 53 -2.75 21.47 13.53
C ALA A 53 -4.24 21.24 13.82
N LEU A 54 -4.57 20.90 15.07
CA LEU A 54 -5.93 20.61 15.51
C LEU A 54 -6.68 21.84 16.06
N SER A 55 -5.99 22.95 16.31
CA SER A 55 -6.53 24.12 17.03
C SER A 55 -7.78 24.75 16.39
N SER A 56 -7.91 24.62 15.07
CA SER A 56 -9.03 25.16 14.28
C SER A 56 -10.02 24.11 13.79
N MET A 57 -9.84 22.84 14.20
CA MET A 57 -10.64 21.71 13.73
C MET A 57 -11.63 21.22 14.79
N THR A 58 -12.78 20.72 14.32
CA THR A 58 -13.69 19.96 15.19
C THR A 58 -13.09 18.59 15.45
N VAL A 59 -12.61 18.33 16.68
CA VAL A 59 -12.00 17.05 17.04
C VAL A 59 -12.91 16.22 17.93
N VAL A 60 -13.28 15.04 17.47
CA VAL A 60 -14.07 14.05 18.21
C VAL A 60 -13.15 12.97 18.77
N ASP A 61 -13.16 12.77 20.08
CA ASP A 61 -12.51 11.62 20.72
C ASP A 61 -13.53 10.50 20.89
N PRO A 62 -13.43 9.40 20.12
CA PRO A 62 -14.40 8.32 20.23
C PRO A 62 -14.32 7.57 21.56
N ILE A 63 -13.19 7.61 22.28
CA ILE A 63 -13.00 6.92 23.56
C ILE A 63 -13.53 7.79 24.71
N ALA A 64 -13.21 9.09 24.71
CA ALA A 64 -13.74 9.97 25.75
C ALA A 64 -15.28 10.03 25.73
N MET A 65 -15.90 9.95 24.55
CA MET A 65 -17.36 9.85 24.43
C MET A 65 -17.93 8.56 25.01
N LEU A 66 -17.16 7.46 25.01
CA LEU A 66 -17.55 6.21 25.66
C LEU A 66 -17.43 6.35 27.19
N ASP A 67 -16.34 6.92 27.69
CA ASP A 67 -16.08 7.08 29.13
C ASP A 67 -17.06 8.06 29.80
N THR A 68 -17.44 9.16 29.14
CA THR A 68 -18.48 10.07 29.65
C THR A 68 -19.88 9.42 29.73
N THR A 69 -20.07 8.26 29.10
CA THR A 69 -21.32 7.49 29.11
C THR A 69 -21.29 6.25 30.00
N TYR A 70 -20.20 6.02 30.76
CA TYR A 70 -20.12 4.89 31.69
C TYR A 70 -20.71 5.17 33.08
N GLU A 71 -20.86 6.45 33.48
CA GLU A 71 -21.40 6.80 34.81
C GLU A 71 -22.88 7.21 34.83
N THR A 72 -23.52 7.37 33.68
CA THR A 72 -24.98 7.56 33.61
C THR A 72 -25.58 6.54 32.66
N GLU A 73 -26.35 5.62 33.26
CA GLU A 73 -27.38 4.78 32.65
C GLU A 73 -27.52 4.97 31.14
N ARG A 74 -26.83 4.15 30.34
CA ARG A 74 -27.36 3.83 29.02
C ARG A 74 -28.69 3.11 29.24
N SER A 75 -29.75 3.89 29.35
CA SER A 75 -31.03 3.45 28.83
C SER A 75 -30.73 3.05 27.38
N THR A 76 -30.94 1.79 27.04
CA THR A 76 -30.85 1.27 25.68
C THR A 76 -31.80 1.98 24.70
N SER A 77 -32.48 3.05 25.14
CA SER A 77 -33.36 3.94 24.39
C SER A 77 -32.64 4.83 23.37
N ASP A 78 -31.38 5.22 23.60
CA ASP A 78 -30.67 6.16 22.71
C ASP A 78 -29.87 5.46 21.59
N CYS A 79 -29.72 4.13 21.69
CA CYS A 79 -29.15 3.30 20.63
C CYS A 79 -30.27 2.96 19.63
N HIS A 80 -30.56 3.84 18.68
CA HIS A 80 -31.51 3.49 17.63
C HIS A 80 -31.04 2.25 16.85
N ALA A 81 -31.89 1.21 16.77
CA ALA A 81 -31.58 -0.02 16.04
C ALA A 81 -31.42 0.19 14.52
N SER A 82 -31.90 1.32 13.99
CA SER A 82 -31.82 1.68 12.58
C SER A 82 -30.68 2.67 12.30
N ASN A 83 -30.07 2.54 11.12
CA ASN A 83 -29.13 3.54 10.61
C ASN A 83 -29.79 4.93 10.50
N PRO A 84 -29.01 6.02 10.66
CA PRO A 84 -29.50 7.37 10.39
C PRO A 84 -30.00 7.48 8.95
N ARG A 85 -31.11 8.20 8.75
CA ARG A 85 -31.66 8.49 7.43
C ARG A 85 -31.08 9.81 6.95
N VAL A 86 -30.02 9.73 6.16
CA VAL A 86 -29.38 10.89 5.53
C VAL A 86 -29.91 11.03 4.10
N SER A 87 -30.47 12.19 3.77
CA SER A 87 -30.96 12.48 2.42
C SER A 87 -29.82 12.72 1.44
N GLY A 88 -30.02 12.40 0.16
CA GLY A 88 -29.07 12.73 -0.91
C GLY A 88 -27.84 11.82 -1.00
N LEU A 89 -27.93 10.61 -0.45
CA LEU A 89 -26.90 9.57 -0.62
C LEU A 89 -27.14 8.77 -1.90
N PHE A 90 -26.08 8.62 -2.68
CA PHE A 90 -26.00 7.92 -3.96
C PHE A 90 -24.76 7.02 -3.98
N PRO A 91 -24.75 5.94 -4.79
CA PRO A 91 -23.56 5.08 -4.96
C PRO A 91 -22.31 5.81 -5.46
N SER A 92 -22.48 6.97 -6.10
CA SER A 92 -21.39 7.82 -6.57
C SER A 92 -20.81 8.73 -5.48
N ASN A 93 -21.39 8.81 -4.27
CA ASN A 93 -20.74 9.52 -3.16
C ASN A 93 -19.41 8.86 -2.79
N LEU A 94 -18.48 9.66 -2.25
CA LEU A 94 -17.19 9.15 -1.81
C LEU A 94 -17.37 8.24 -0.59
N ALA A 95 -16.73 7.07 -0.61
CA ALA A 95 -16.57 6.23 0.57
C ALA A 95 -15.31 6.64 1.33
N TYR A 96 -14.20 6.83 0.61
CA TYR A 96 -12.93 7.21 1.21
C TYR A 96 -12.01 7.96 0.27
N ILE A 97 -11.02 8.62 0.85
CA ILE A 97 -9.89 9.21 0.14
C ILE A 97 -8.61 8.62 0.72
N ILE A 98 -7.83 7.91 -0.09
CA ILE A 98 -6.55 7.33 0.34
C ILE A 98 -5.41 8.03 -0.36
N TYR A 99 -4.43 8.50 0.42
CA TYR A 99 -3.28 9.22 -0.11
C TYR A 99 -2.19 8.24 -0.53
N THR A 100 -1.85 8.26 -1.81
CA THR A 100 -0.70 7.53 -2.35
C THR A 100 0.48 8.47 -2.52
N SER A 101 1.67 7.91 -2.74
CA SER A 101 2.82 8.70 -3.16
C SER A 101 2.55 9.45 -4.47
N GLY A 102 3.16 10.63 -4.64
CA GLY A 102 2.98 11.49 -5.81
C GLY A 102 4.30 11.93 -6.43
N SER A 103 4.42 11.85 -7.75
CA SER A 103 5.64 12.20 -8.50
C SER A 103 6.10 13.66 -8.36
N THR A 104 5.26 14.55 -7.80
CA THR A 104 5.55 15.96 -7.58
C THR A 104 6.06 16.27 -6.16
N GLY A 105 6.46 15.27 -5.35
CA GLY A 105 6.94 15.51 -3.97
C GLY A 105 5.86 15.60 -2.89
N LYS A 106 4.57 15.60 -3.29
CA LYS A 106 3.42 15.65 -2.38
C LYS A 106 2.49 14.46 -2.61
N PRO A 107 1.97 13.84 -1.54
CA PRO A 107 1.04 12.74 -1.68
C PRO A 107 -0.25 13.20 -2.37
N LYS A 108 -0.90 12.29 -3.11
CA LYS A 108 -2.11 12.56 -3.89
C LYS A 108 -3.28 11.74 -3.34
N GLY A 109 -4.39 12.39 -3.00
CA GLY A 109 -5.58 11.73 -2.45
C GLY A 109 -6.42 11.08 -3.56
N VAL A 110 -6.54 9.76 -3.59
CA VAL A 110 -7.40 9.03 -4.53
C VAL A 110 -8.83 8.99 -3.99
N MET A 111 -9.76 9.61 -4.72
CA MET A 111 -11.16 9.70 -4.34
C MET A 111 -11.97 8.48 -4.79
N VAL A 112 -12.29 7.57 -3.86
CA VAL A 112 -13.02 6.33 -4.15
C VAL A 112 -14.49 6.44 -3.76
N GLU A 113 -15.37 5.97 -4.65
CA GLU A 113 -16.82 6.02 -4.49
C GLU A 113 -17.40 4.72 -3.93
N HIS A 114 -18.54 4.80 -3.25
CA HIS A 114 -19.24 3.65 -2.66
C HIS A 114 -19.46 2.51 -3.67
N GLN A 115 -19.85 2.83 -4.91
CA GLN A 115 -20.07 1.82 -5.96
C GLN A 115 -18.85 0.94 -6.23
N GLY A 116 -17.63 1.48 -6.12
CA GLY A 116 -16.40 0.69 -6.29
C GLY A 116 -16.21 -0.30 -5.15
N VAL A 117 -16.44 0.15 -3.91
CA VAL A 117 -16.35 -0.69 -2.71
C VAL A 117 -17.43 -1.78 -2.73
N VAL A 118 -18.65 -1.43 -3.10
CA VAL A 118 -19.77 -2.37 -3.23
C VAL A 118 -19.48 -3.42 -4.31
N ASN A 119 -18.93 -3.02 -5.45
CA ASN A 119 -18.50 -3.97 -6.48
C ASN A 119 -17.46 -4.95 -5.92
N LEU A 120 -16.44 -4.44 -5.23
CA LEU A 120 -15.43 -5.27 -4.59
C LEU A 120 -16.09 -6.30 -3.65
N VAL A 121 -16.95 -5.85 -2.73
CA VAL A 121 -17.70 -6.73 -1.81
C VAL A 121 -18.45 -7.84 -2.55
N HIS A 122 -19.16 -7.53 -3.63
CA HIS A 122 -19.94 -8.53 -4.36
C HIS A 122 -19.08 -9.50 -5.19
N THR A 123 -17.87 -9.12 -5.59
CA THR A 123 -16.97 -10.02 -6.32
C THR A 123 -16.21 -10.99 -5.41
N ARG A 124 -16.01 -10.64 -4.13
CA ARG A 124 -15.14 -11.42 -3.23
C ARG A 124 -15.65 -12.82 -2.88
N PRO A 125 -16.96 -13.10 -2.74
CA PRO A 125 -17.43 -14.48 -2.55
C PRO A 125 -17.00 -15.41 -3.69
N ASP A 126 -17.07 -14.96 -4.95
CA ASP A 126 -16.69 -15.79 -6.10
C ASP A 126 -15.17 -15.96 -6.21
N VAL A 127 -14.40 -14.90 -5.94
CA VAL A 127 -12.93 -14.92 -6.07
C VAL A 127 -12.27 -15.63 -4.88
N CYS A 128 -12.76 -15.37 -3.67
CA CYS A 128 -12.10 -15.75 -2.41
C CYS A 128 -12.99 -16.55 -1.46
N GLY A 129 -14.21 -16.96 -1.84
CA GLY A 129 -15.06 -17.82 -1.00
C GLY A 129 -15.53 -17.19 0.32
N ILE A 130 -15.44 -15.87 0.47
CA ILE A 130 -15.79 -15.19 1.73
C ILE A 130 -17.29 -15.32 2.04
N ASN A 131 -17.62 -15.60 3.30
CA ASN A 131 -18.97 -15.81 3.79
C ASN A 131 -19.06 -15.52 5.30
N SER A 132 -20.22 -15.80 5.91
CA SER A 132 -20.49 -15.50 7.33
C SER A 132 -19.65 -16.29 8.33
N SER A 133 -19.04 -17.40 7.91
CA SER A 133 -18.11 -18.18 8.74
C SER A 133 -16.65 -17.76 8.53
N SER A 134 -16.39 -16.82 7.63
CA SER A 134 -15.03 -16.36 7.35
C SER A 134 -14.46 -15.56 8.52
N ARG A 135 -13.16 -15.78 8.76
CA ARG A 135 -12.37 -15.10 9.78
C ARG A 135 -11.16 -14.50 9.09
N VAL A 136 -11.15 -13.18 8.98
CA VAL A 136 -10.27 -12.43 8.06
C VAL A 136 -9.34 -11.56 8.87
N THR A 137 -8.05 -11.58 8.57
CA THR A 137 -7.08 -10.67 9.19
C THR A 137 -7.19 -9.27 8.59
N GLN A 138 -7.07 -8.27 9.45
CA GLN A 138 -6.83 -6.89 9.05
C GLN A 138 -5.30 -6.70 9.03
N PHE A 139 -4.69 -6.78 7.85
CA PHE A 139 -3.22 -6.77 7.71
C PHE A 139 -2.67 -5.42 7.24
N PHE A 140 -3.31 -4.78 6.28
CA PHE A 140 -2.76 -3.55 5.72
C PHE A 140 -2.88 -2.36 6.69
N SER A 141 -1.96 -1.42 6.63
CA SER A 141 -2.11 -0.22 7.45
C SER A 141 -3.38 0.56 7.06
N PHE A 142 -3.92 1.35 7.99
CA PHE A 142 -5.16 2.09 7.74
C PHE A 142 -5.03 3.08 6.57
N GLY A 143 -3.83 3.61 6.34
CA GLY A 143 -3.49 4.47 5.20
C GLY A 143 -3.40 3.74 3.85
N PHE A 144 -3.61 2.43 3.80
CA PHE A 144 -3.56 1.63 2.58
C PHE A 144 -4.94 1.05 2.24
N ASP A 145 -5.29 0.99 0.96
CA ASP A 145 -6.62 0.61 0.48
C ASP A 145 -6.95 -0.87 0.66
N GLY A 146 -5.93 -1.73 0.78
CA GLY A 146 -6.09 -3.09 1.29
C GLY A 146 -6.80 -3.18 2.64
N CYS A 147 -6.69 -2.15 3.50
CA CYS A 147 -7.45 -2.09 4.75
C CYS A 147 -8.96 -1.94 4.50
N ALA A 148 -9.35 -1.15 3.50
CA ALA A 148 -10.76 -1.00 3.11
C ALA A 148 -11.32 -2.35 2.62
N GLN A 149 -10.53 -3.11 1.85
CA GLN A 149 -10.90 -4.46 1.46
C GLN A 149 -11.14 -5.34 2.68
N ASP A 150 -10.15 -5.49 3.57
CA ASP A 150 -10.25 -6.35 4.75
C ASP A 150 -11.52 -6.03 5.56
N ILE A 151 -11.81 -4.74 5.77
CA ILE A 151 -12.99 -4.28 6.51
C ILE A 151 -14.29 -4.62 5.78
N PHE A 152 -14.47 -4.10 4.57
CA PHE A 152 -15.78 -4.11 3.92
C PHE A 152 -16.14 -5.49 3.40
N MET A 153 -15.20 -6.25 2.85
CA MET A 153 -15.49 -7.62 2.40
C MET A 153 -15.90 -8.51 3.58
N THR A 154 -15.28 -8.32 4.74
CA THR A 154 -15.57 -9.13 5.93
C THR A 154 -16.92 -8.77 6.52
N LEU A 155 -17.14 -7.49 6.84
CA LEU A 155 -18.34 -7.06 7.54
C LEU A 155 -19.59 -7.15 6.66
N CYS A 156 -19.49 -6.89 5.35
CA CYS A 156 -20.63 -7.00 4.44
C CYS A 156 -20.99 -8.44 4.09
N CYS A 157 -20.06 -9.39 4.22
CA CYS A 157 -20.33 -10.83 4.02
C CYS A 157 -20.65 -11.57 5.33
N GLY A 158 -20.73 -10.86 6.46
CA GLY A 158 -21.07 -11.43 7.77
C GLY A 158 -19.93 -12.15 8.49
N GLY A 159 -18.69 -12.00 8.01
CA GLY A 159 -17.50 -12.61 8.61
C GLY A 159 -16.99 -11.86 9.83
N SER A 160 -15.97 -12.42 10.48
CA SER A 160 -15.28 -11.83 11.63
C SER A 160 -13.95 -11.20 11.22
N LEU A 161 -13.75 -9.92 11.54
CA LEU A 161 -12.50 -9.20 11.28
C LEU A 161 -11.55 -9.28 12.48
N HIS A 162 -10.37 -9.82 12.27
CA HIS A 162 -9.30 -9.97 13.25
C HIS A 162 -8.29 -8.84 13.12
N LEU A 163 -8.33 -7.88 14.06
CA LEU A 163 -7.36 -6.79 14.13
C LEU A 163 -6.02 -7.34 14.65
N LEU A 164 -4.99 -7.32 13.80
CA LEU A 164 -3.67 -7.79 14.16
C LEU A 164 -2.95 -6.77 15.04
N PRO A 165 -2.40 -7.16 16.20
CA PRO A 165 -1.44 -6.33 16.93
C PRO A 165 -0.21 -6.04 16.06
N ASP A 166 0.37 -4.85 16.19
CA ASP A 166 1.51 -4.41 15.38
C ASP A 166 2.69 -5.40 15.42
N HIS A 167 3.03 -5.92 16.61
CA HIS A 167 4.14 -6.88 16.77
C HIS A 167 3.90 -8.22 16.05
N ILE A 168 2.64 -8.65 15.91
CA ILE A 168 2.29 -9.86 15.13
C ILE A 168 2.34 -9.53 13.65
N ARG A 169 1.81 -8.37 13.27
CA ARG A 169 1.73 -7.92 11.88
C ARG A 169 3.10 -7.74 11.23
N SER A 170 4.10 -7.30 11.99
CA SER A 170 5.47 -7.06 11.52
C SER A 170 6.39 -8.28 11.58
N ASP A 171 6.00 -9.35 12.27
CA ASP A 171 6.80 -10.57 12.42
C ASP A 171 6.15 -11.72 11.63
N PRO A 172 6.76 -12.13 10.50
CA PRO A 172 6.22 -13.19 9.65
C PRO A 172 5.93 -14.51 10.37
N ALA A 173 6.78 -14.92 11.31
CA ALA A 173 6.63 -16.19 12.02
C ALA A 173 5.49 -16.10 13.04
N GLN A 174 5.38 -14.99 13.78
CA GLN A 174 4.26 -14.75 14.69
C GLN A 174 2.94 -14.61 13.92
N LEU A 175 2.95 -13.91 12.79
CA LEU A 175 1.79 -13.81 11.91
C LEU A 175 1.34 -15.19 11.44
N TRP A 176 2.26 -16.01 10.94
CA TRP A 176 1.94 -17.35 10.45
C TRP A 176 1.34 -18.24 11.56
N ASN A 177 1.95 -18.21 12.76
CA ASN A 177 1.42 -18.91 13.92
C ASN A 177 0.04 -18.39 14.36
N TYR A 178 -0.21 -17.08 14.23
CA TYR A 178 -1.50 -16.48 14.52
C TYR A 178 -2.58 -16.99 13.56
N LEU A 179 -2.28 -17.16 12.27
CA LEU A 179 -3.22 -17.69 11.28
C LEU A 179 -3.77 -19.05 11.73
N GLU A 180 -2.89 -19.96 12.15
CA GLU A 180 -3.29 -21.29 12.64
C GLU A 180 -3.98 -21.23 14.00
N LYS A 181 -3.34 -20.59 14.99
CA LYS A 181 -3.84 -20.53 16.38
C LYS A 181 -5.23 -19.93 16.45
N GLN A 182 -5.49 -18.93 15.61
CA GLN A 182 -6.79 -18.31 15.58
C GLN A 182 -7.73 -19.04 14.64
N SER A 183 -7.32 -19.93 13.74
CA SER A 183 -8.17 -20.53 12.70
C SER A 183 -8.66 -19.49 11.68
N ILE A 184 -7.75 -18.64 11.23
CA ILE A 184 -8.01 -17.65 10.18
C ILE A 184 -8.33 -18.38 8.87
N THR A 185 -9.43 -18.00 8.22
CA THR A 185 -9.87 -18.63 6.97
C THR A 185 -9.44 -17.83 5.74
N GLN A 186 -9.12 -16.54 5.92
CA GLN A 186 -8.64 -15.70 4.83
C GLN A 186 -7.66 -14.63 5.34
N SER A 187 -6.60 -14.42 4.57
CA SER A 187 -5.62 -13.37 4.85
C SER A 187 -5.12 -12.77 3.52
N VAL A 188 -4.93 -11.47 3.49
CA VAL A 188 -4.37 -10.76 2.33
C VAL A 188 -2.98 -10.27 2.70
N LEU A 189 -1.96 -10.83 2.08
CA LEU A 189 -0.56 -10.60 2.40
C LEU A 189 0.22 -10.16 1.16
N THR A 190 1.38 -9.55 1.38
CA THR A 190 2.31 -9.19 0.32
C THR A 190 3.35 -10.30 0.13
N PRO A 191 3.91 -10.48 -1.08
CA PRO A 191 5.05 -11.37 -1.26
C PRO A 191 6.18 -11.11 -0.26
N ALA A 192 6.51 -9.83 0.01
CA ALA A 192 7.57 -9.45 0.95
C ALA A 192 7.45 -10.04 2.36
N ILE A 193 6.25 -10.16 2.93
CA ILE A 193 6.09 -10.73 4.28
C ILE A 193 6.25 -12.26 4.30
N LEU A 194 6.28 -12.92 3.13
CA LEU A 194 6.28 -14.39 3.01
C LEU A 194 7.56 -14.96 2.38
N GLN A 195 8.55 -14.15 2.03
CA GLN A 195 9.69 -14.62 1.20
C GLN A 195 10.54 -15.68 1.90
N ASP A 196 10.65 -15.63 3.23
CA ASP A 196 11.41 -16.57 4.05
C ASP A 196 10.54 -17.65 4.69
N CYS A 197 9.42 -18.00 4.05
CA CYS A 197 8.46 -18.98 4.56
C CYS A 197 8.96 -20.43 4.64
N LYS A 198 10.20 -20.73 4.25
CA LYS A 198 10.76 -22.10 4.19
C LYS A 198 10.64 -22.87 5.51
N ASN A 199 10.73 -22.15 6.64
CA ASN A 199 10.69 -22.73 7.98
C ASN A 199 9.30 -22.61 8.63
N PHE A 200 8.30 -22.10 7.91
CA PHE A 200 6.95 -22.00 8.47
C PHE A 200 6.33 -23.39 8.59
N PRO A 201 5.57 -23.66 9.67
CA PRO A 201 4.83 -24.90 9.78
C PRO A 201 3.70 -24.95 8.75
N LEU A 202 3.31 -26.16 8.35
CA LEU A 202 2.11 -26.38 7.54
C LEU A 202 0.88 -25.87 8.30
N LEU A 203 -0.01 -25.15 7.61
CA LEU A 203 -1.31 -24.78 8.16
C LEU A 203 -2.29 -25.94 7.99
N THR A 204 -2.93 -26.37 9.09
CA THR A 204 -3.99 -27.38 9.01
C THR A 204 -5.34 -26.73 8.74
N THR A 205 -5.53 -25.50 9.22
CA THR A 205 -6.72 -24.69 8.96
C THR A 205 -6.84 -24.39 7.46
N PRO A 206 -7.99 -24.67 6.81
CA PRO A 206 -8.25 -24.23 5.44
C PRO A 206 -8.15 -22.70 5.33
N LEU A 207 -7.12 -22.23 4.62
CA LEU A 207 -6.84 -20.80 4.44
C LEU A 207 -6.91 -20.41 2.96
N ILE A 208 -7.63 -19.34 2.67
CA ILE A 208 -7.56 -18.64 1.39
C ILE A 208 -6.56 -17.51 1.54
N LEU A 209 -5.36 -17.72 0.97
CA LEU A 209 -4.27 -16.76 1.05
C LEU A 209 -4.28 -15.89 -0.20
N VAL A 210 -4.68 -14.64 -0.06
CA VAL A 210 -4.65 -13.66 -1.15
C VAL A 210 -3.29 -12.97 -1.13
N ILE A 211 -2.58 -13.01 -2.25
CA ILE A 211 -1.29 -12.35 -2.44
C ILE A 211 -1.51 -11.12 -3.30
N ALA A 212 -1.17 -9.95 -2.77
CA ALA A 212 -1.41 -8.67 -3.44
C ALA A 212 -0.27 -7.68 -3.20
N GLY A 213 -0.32 -6.55 -3.90
CA GLY A 213 0.59 -5.44 -3.68
C GLY A 213 1.93 -5.56 -4.41
N GLU A 214 2.43 -6.75 -4.74
CA GLU A 214 3.67 -6.98 -5.51
C GLU A 214 3.51 -8.15 -6.48
N ALA A 215 4.44 -8.31 -7.42
CA ALA A 215 4.46 -9.50 -8.29
C ALA A 215 4.76 -10.74 -7.43
N LEU A 216 3.98 -11.81 -7.61
CA LEU A 216 4.15 -13.08 -6.92
C LEU A 216 5.19 -13.95 -7.65
N PRO A 217 6.36 -14.23 -7.06
CA PRO A 217 7.37 -15.09 -7.70
C PRO A 217 6.93 -16.56 -7.72
N ALA A 218 7.22 -17.28 -8.80
CA ALA A 218 6.90 -18.71 -8.92
C ALA A 218 7.50 -19.58 -7.79
N PRO A 219 8.75 -19.38 -7.31
CA PRO A 219 9.28 -20.13 -6.17
C PRO A 219 8.47 -19.91 -4.88
N LEU A 220 8.00 -18.68 -4.64
CA LEU A 220 7.18 -18.36 -3.48
C LEU A 220 5.80 -19.03 -3.59
N LEU A 221 5.17 -18.99 -4.77
CA LEU A 221 3.90 -19.68 -5.02
C LEU A 221 4.01 -21.18 -4.71
N ARG A 222 5.04 -21.85 -5.22
CA ARG A 222 5.29 -23.29 -4.95
C ARG A 222 5.46 -23.59 -3.46
N ALA A 223 6.21 -22.74 -2.74
CA ALA A 223 6.38 -22.88 -1.29
C ALA A 223 5.03 -22.73 -0.56
N LEU A 224 4.25 -21.71 -0.89
CA LEU A 224 2.95 -21.47 -0.27
C LEU A 224 1.93 -22.58 -0.58
N GLN A 225 1.93 -23.15 -1.79
CA GLN A 225 1.07 -24.30 -2.13
C GLN A 225 1.37 -25.51 -1.23
N THR A 226 2.64 -25.69 -0.86
CA THR A 226 3.05 -26.72 0.10
C THR A 226 2.60 -26.38 1.52
N LEU A 227 2.78 -25.13 1.94
CA LEU A 227 2.49 -24.66 3.31
C LEU A 227 0.99 -24.56 3.64
N VAL A 228 0.15 -24.43 2.62
CA VAL A 228 -1.31 -24.29 2.78
C VAL A 228 -2.05 -25.43 2.05
N PRO A 229 -1.83 -26.70 2.45
CA PRO A 229 -2.25 -27.88 1.68
C PRO A 229 -3.78 -28.04 1.61
N ASN A 230 -4.52 -27.47 2.57
CA ASN A 230 -5.99 -27.51 2.61
C ASN A 230 -6.64 -26.21 2.12
N GLY A 231 -5.84 -25.26 1.63
CA GLY A 231 -6.30 -23.95 1.22
C GLY A 231 -6.22 -23.70 -0.28
N SER A 232 -6.25 -22.42 -0.64
CA SER A 232 -6.02 -21.92 -1.99
C SER A 232 -5.28 -20.59 -1.96
N ILE A 233 -4.45 -20.35 -2.97
CA ILE A 233 -3.77 -19.08 -3.17
C ILE A 233 -4.50 -18.30 -4.26
N VAL A 234 -4.63 -16.99 -4.06
CA VAL A 234 -5.19 -16.08 -5.05
C VAL A 234 -4.17 -14.98 -5.30
N ASN A 235 -3.67 -14.85 -6.52
CA ASN A 235 -2.86 -13.69 -6.91
C ASN A 235 -3.80 -12.56 -7.32
N ASP A 236 -3.71 -11.41 -6.66
CA ASP A 236 -4.65 -10.30 -6.80
C ASP A 236 -3.90 -9.03 -7.21
N TYR A 237 -4.42 -8.36 -8.22
CA TYR A 237 -3.85 -7.15 -8.78
C TYR A 237 -4.91 -6.05 -8.84
N GLY A 238 -4.55 -4.88 -8.33
CA GLY A 238 -5.28 -3.66 -8.56
C GLY A 238 -4.50 -2.45 -8.04
N PRO A 239 -4.59 -1.30 -8.72
CA PRO A 239 -4.16 -0.02 -8.19
C PRO A 239 -5.27 0.62 -7.34
N THR A 240 -4.89 1.54 -6.45
CA THR A 240 -5.84 2.32 -5.65
C THR A 240 -6.83 3.11 -6.50
N GLU A 241 -6.41 3.61 -7.66
CA GLU A 241 -7.26 4.32 -8.61
C GLU A 241 -8.34 3.45 -9.25
N ALA A 242 -8.27 2.13 -9.10
CA ALA A 242 -9.30 1.19 -9.53
C ALA A 242 -9.97 0.45 -8.36
N THR A 243 -9.91 1.00 -7.14
CA THR A 243 -10.56 0.46 -5.93
C THR A 243 -10.06 -0.94 -5.55
N VAL A 244 -8.82 -0.98 -5.03
CA VAL A 244 -8.13 -2.13 -4.44
C VAL A 244 -7.79 -3.26 -5.40
N SER A 245 -8.78 -3.90 -6.03
CA SER A 245 -8.59 -5.06 -6.90
C SER A 245 -9.34 -4.91 -8.21
N SER A 246 -8.73 -5.42 -9.27
CA SER A 246 -9.27 -5.37 -10.63
C SER A 246 -9.07 -6.65 -11.40
N ILE A 247 -8.03 -7.42 -11.08
CA ILE A 247 -7.68 -8.68 -11.74
C ILE A 247 -7.35 -9.68 -10.63
N ALA A 248 -7.88 -10.90 -10.76
CA ALA A 248 -7.57 -11.97 -9.83
C ALA A 248 -7.30 -13.28 -10.55
N TRP A 249 -6.40 -14.07 -9.97
CA TRP A 249 -6.07 -15.42 -10.42
C TRP A 249 -6.14 -16.38 -9.25
N LYS A 250 -7.11 -17.29 -9.27
CA LYS A 250 -7.12 -18.43 -8.36
C LYS A 250 -6.13 -19.47 -8.87
N THR A 251 -5.07 -19.71 -8.11
CA THR A 251 -3.95 -20.54 -8.56
C THR A 251 -4.37 -22.01 -8.63
N PRO A 252 -4.16 -22.72 -9.76
CA PRO A 252 -4.25 -24.18 -9.79
C PRO A 252 -3.28 -24.80 -8.78
N ARG A 253 -3.63 -25.95 -8.19
CA ARG A 253 -2.76 -26.63 -7.20
C ARG A 253 -1.52 -27.25 -7.85
N ASP A 254 -1.67 -27.71 -9.07
CA ASP A 254 -0.67 -28.34 -9.93
C ASP A 254 0.03 -27.35 -10.85
N PHE A 255 -0.08 -26.05 -10.56
CA PHE A 255 0.56 -25.02 -11.37
C PHE A 255 2.09 -25.15 -11.31
N ASP A 256 2.69 -25.47 -12.46
CA ASP A 256 4.13 -25.61 -12.62
C ASP A 256 4.62 -24.82 -13.83
N SER A 257 4.70 -23.50 -13.67
CA SER A 257 5.30 -22.57 -14.64
C SER A 257 5.99 -21.43 -13.91
N ASP A 258 7.03 -20.87 -14.52
CA ASP A 258 7.72 -19.71 -13.97
C ASP A 258 6.98 -18.39 -14.24
N ILE A 259 6.02 -18.38 -15.19
CA ILE A 259 5.20 -17.21 -15.51
C ILE A 259 3.94 -17.25 -14.64
N VAL A 260 3.96 -16.53 -13.50
CA VAL A 260 2.80 -16.40 -12.62
C VAL A 260 1.88 -15.27 -13.13
N PRO A 261 0.70 -15.55 -13.67
CA PRO A 261 -0.21 -14.51 -14.13
C PRO A 261 -0.88 -13.79 -12.95
N VAL A 262 -1.36 -12.57 -13.21
CA VAL A 262 -2.26 -11.83 -12.31
C VAL A 262 -3.74 -12.18 -12.55
N GLY A 263 -4.04 -12.89 -13.65
CA GLY A 263 -5.33 -13.54 -13.87
C GLY A 263 -6.25 -12.80 -14.84
N ARG A 264 -7.54 -12.77 -14.51
CA ARG A 264 -8.57 -12.15 -15.36
C ARG A 264 -9.32 -11.04 -14.61
N PRO A 265 -9.91 -10.08 -15.33
CA PRO A 265 -10.70 -9.02 -14.71
C PRO A 265 -11.80 -9.59 -13.80
N ILE A 266 -11.96 -9.03 -12.60
CA ILE A 266 -13.08 -9.36 -11.73
C ILE A 266 -14.39 -8.79 -12.32
N ALA A 267 -15.54 -9.24 -11.80
CA ALA A 267 -16.83 -8.78 -12.30
C ALA A 267 -16.95 -7.24 -12.32
N ASN A 268 -17.59 -6.74 -13.38
CA ASN A 268 -17.80 -5.32 -13.69
C ASN A 268 -16.52 -4.49 -13.93
N LYS A 269 -15.34 -5.12 -13.97
CA LYS A 269 -14.09 -4.51 -14.44
C LYS A 269 -13.81 -4.89 -15.89
N ARG A 270 -13.12 -4.00 -16.58
CA ARG A 270 -12.57 -4.24 -17.93
C ARG A 270 -11.08 -3.98 -17.88
N VAL A 271 -10.30 -4.76 -18.63
CA VAL A 271 -8.88 -4.52 -18.80
C VAL A 271 -8.57 -4.46 -20.28
N TYR A 272 -7.77 -3.48 -20.67
CA TYR A 272 -7.29 -3.30 -22.03
C TYR A 272 -5.76 -3.27 -22.01
N ILE A 273 -5.13 -3.96 -22.96
CA ILE A 273 -3.69 -3.86 -23.20
C ILE A 273 -3.52 -3.05 -24.49
N LEU A 274 -3.01 -1.83 -24.37
CA LEU A 274 -2.99 -0.84 -25.46
C LEU A 274 -1.55 -0.52 -25.90
N ASN A 275 -1.39 -0.18 -27.17
CA ASN A 275 -0.14 0.38 -27.69
C ASN A 275 -0.04 1.90 -27.44
N GLN A 276 1.07 2.51 -27.86
CA GLN A 276 1.33 3.95 -27.72
C GLN A 276 0.30 4.87 -28.43
N TYR A 277 -0.51 4.32 -29.34
CA TYR A 277 -1.56 5.04 -30.06
C TYR A 277 -2.95 4.83 -29.43
N GLY A 278 -3.04 4.17 -28.27
CA GLY A 278 -4.29 3.87 -27.60
C GLY A 278 -5.11 2.77 -28.27
N GLN A 279 -4.50 1.91 -29.08
CA GLN A 279 -5.18 0.81 -29.77
C GLN A 279 -4.88 -0.54 -29.10
N PRO A 280 -5.85 -1.47 -29.03
CA PRO A 280 -5.61 -2.81 -28.49
C PRO A 280 -4.49 -3.55 -29.23
N VAL A 281 -3.59 -4.17 -28.46
CA VAL A 281 -2.55 -5.04 -29.04
C VAL A 281 -3.08 -6.45 -29.31
N PRO A 282 -2.50 -7.21 -30.25
CA PRO A 282 -2.82 -8.64 -30.42
C PRO A 282 -2.52 -9.47 -29.17
N THR A 283 -3.21 -10.60 -28.98
CA THR A 283 -2.92 -11.54 -27.89
C THR A 283 -1.44 -11.97 -27.90
N GLY A 284 -0.80 -11.99 -26.73
CA GLY A 284 0.63 -12.28 -26.56
C GLY A 284 1.56 -11.08 -26.76
N ALA A 285 1.11 -9.99 -27.39
CA ALA A 285 1.90 -8.78 -27.53
C ALA A 285 1.87 -7.96 -26.23
N THR A 286 3.01 -7.31 -25.94
CA THR A 286 3.15 -6.42 -24.80
C THR A 286 2.55 -5.05 -25.10
N GLY A 287 1.83 -4.51 -24.13
CA GLY A 287 1.33 -3.14 -24.16
C GLY A 287 1.09 -2.61 -22.75
N GLU A 288 0.63 -1.37 -22.66
CA GLU A 288 0.31 -0.72 -21.40
C GLU A 288 -1.09 -1.15 -20.93
N LEU A 289 -1.23 -1.39 -19.62
CA LEU A 289 -2.45 -1.86 -18.99
C LEU A 289 -3.37 -0.67 -18.65
N TYR A 290 -4.62 -0.76 -19.08
CA TYR A 290 -5.69 0.18 -18.75
C TYR A 290 -6.83 -0.57 -18.07
N ILE A 291 -7.46 0.05 -17.08
CA ILE A 291 -8.58 -0.56 -16.33
C ILE A 291 -9.82 0.32 -16.51
N GLY A 292 -10.91 -0.27 -16.99
CA GLY A 292 -12.22 0.38 -17.08
C GLY A 292 -13.27 -0.29 -16.18
N GLY A 293 -14.49 0.24 -16.23
CA GLY A 293 -15.66 -0.35 -15.54
C GLY A 293 -15.94 0.24 -14.15
N VAL A 294 -16.68 -0.49 -13.32
CA VAL A 294 -17.13 -0.02 -12.01
C VAL A 294 -15.94 0.10 -11.05
N GLY A 295 -15.87 1.19 -10.28
CA GLY A 295 -14.81 1.41 -9.29
C GLY A 295 -13.54 2.04 -9.84
N ILE A 296 -13.58 2.65 -11.02
CA ILE A 296 -12.59 3.67 -11.40
C ILE A 296 -12.82 4.90 -10.52
N ALA A 297 -11.78 5.31 -9.79
CA ALA A 297 -11.83 6.41 -8.85
C ALA A 297 -12.32 7.70 -9.52
N ARG A 298 -12.92 8.60 -8.73
CA ARG A 298 -13.40 9.89 -9.22
C ARG A 298 -12.25 10.72 -9.81
N GLY A 299 -11.08 10.64 -9.19
CA GLY A 299 -9.86 11.33 -9.59
C GLY A 299 -8.94 11.52 -8.39
N TYR A 300 -7.97 12.41 -8.56
CA TYR A 300 -7.12 12.89 -7.48
C TYR A 300 -7.69 14.17 -6.87
N LEU A 301 -7.83 14.20 -5.54
CA LEU A 301 -8.34 15.33 -4.78
C LEU A 301 -7.50 16.58 -5.07
N ASN A 302 -8.15 17.71 -5.38
CA ASN A 302 -7.51 19.00 -5.64
C ASN A 302 -6.40 18.97 -6.71
N ARG A 303 -6.43 17.99 -7.64
CA ARG A 303 -5.46 17.83 -8.73
C ARG A 303 -6.14 17.46 -10.05
N PRO A 304 -6.97 18.35 -10.64
CA PRO A 304 -7.70 18.07 -11.88
C PRO A 304 -6.76 17.80 -13.07
N GLU A 305 -5.63 18.49 -13.17
CA GLU A 305 -4.66 18.28 -14.25
C GLU A 305 -3.99 16.90 -14.19
N LEU A 306 -3.62 16.43 -13.00
CA LEU A 306 -3.10 15.07 -12.83
C LEU A 306 -4.19 14.04 -13.12
N SER A 307 -5.43 14.33 -12.72
CA SER A 307 -6.56 13.44 -12.96
C SER A 307 -6.81 13.25 -14.47
N ALA A 308 -6.82 14.34 -15.24
CA ALA A 308 -7.06 14.31 -16.68
C ALA A 308 -5.99 13.52 -17.46
N LYS A 309 -4.78 13.37 -16.92
CA LYS A 309 -3.69 12.60 -17.57
C LYS A 309 -3.86 11.09 -17.48
N VAL A 310 -4.56 10.59 -16.45
CA VAL A 310 -4.62 9.16 -16.15
C VAL A 310 -6.03 8.59 -16.06
N PHE A 311 -7.05 9.41 -15.78
CA PHE A 311 -8.46 9.03 -15.84
C PHE A 311 -9.05 9.51 -17.17
N LEU A 312 -8.94 8.65 -18.18
CA LEU A 312 -9.28 8.95 -19.56
C LEU A 312 -10.72 8.51 -19.87
N PRO A 313 -11.38 9.09 -20.89
CA PRO A 313 -12.57 8.49 -21.48
C PRO A 313 -12.26 7.06 -21.95
N ASP A 314 -13.18 6.11 -21.73
CA ASP A 314 -13.06 4.75 -22.23
C ASP A 314 -13.76 4.65 -23.61
N PRO A 315 -13.01 4.58 -24.73
CA PRO A 315 -13.60 4.53 -26.06
C PRO A 315 -14.14 3.14 -26.43
N PHE A 316 -13.90 2.12 -25.61
CA PHE A 316 -14.31 0.74 -25.85
C PHE A 316 -15.59 0.37 -25.11
N ALA A 317 -16.01 1.22 -24.18
CA ALA A 317 -17.24 1.08 -23.42
C ALA A 317 -18.44 1.67 -24.16
N SER A 318 -19.60 1.02 -24.06
CA SER A 318 -20.85 1.53 -24.62
C SER A 318 -21.54 2.53 -23.69
N GLU A 319 -21.16 2.58 -22.42
CA GLU A 319 -21.77 3.49 -21.45
C GLU A 319 -21.34 4.95 -21.69
N PRO A 320 -22.29 5.90 -21.65
CA PRO A 320 -21.97 7.31 -21.78
C PRO A 320 -21.09 7.75 -20.61
N ASN A 321 -20.02 8.50 -20.90
CA ASN A 321 -19.03 8.97 -19.91
C ASN A 321 -18.26 7.85 -19.20
N ALA A 322 -18.19 6.64 -19.77
CA ALA A 322 -17.29 5.62 -19.27
C ALA A 322 -15.84 6.13 -19.21
N ARG A 323 -15.13 5.73 -18.17
CA ARG A 323 -13.74 6.12 -17.94
C ARG A 323 -12.87 4.89 -17.74
N MET A 324 -11.62 5.02 -18.14
CA MET A 324 -10.56 4.06 -17.86
C MET A 324 -9.38 4.74 -17.17
N TYR A 325 -8.69 4.00 -16.32
CA TYR A 325 -7.48 4.42 -15.64
C TYR A 325 -6.25 3.85 -16.37
N LYS A 326 -5.31 4.73 -16.71
CA LYS A 326 -3.99 4.43 -17.26
C LYS A 326 -3.04 4.06 -16.12
N THR A 327 -2.64 2.79 -16.02
CA THR A 327 -1.93 2.32 -14.81
C THR A 327 -0.42 2.61 -14.83
N GLY A 328 0.18 2.76 -16.01
CA GLY A 328 1.64 2.78 -16.20
C GLY A 328 2.31 1.40 -16.07
N ASP A 329 1.52 0.34 -15.90
CA ASP A 329 2.00 -1.04 -15.87
C ASP A 329 2.02 -1.64 -17.28
N MET A 330 3.04 -2.43 -17.56
CA MET A 330 3.17 -3.21 -18.79
C MET A 330 2.66 -4.63 -18.56
N ALA A 331 1.90 -5.15 -19.52
CA ALA A 331 1.32 -6.48 -19.44
C ALA A 331 1.08 -7.09 -20.83
N ARG A 332 0.70 -8.36 -20.85
CA ARG A 332 0.20 -9.05 -22.05
C ARG A 332 -0.85 -10.09 -21.68
N TYR A 333 -1.75 -10.36 -22.62
CA TYR A 333 -2.64 -11.53 -22.53
C TYR A 333 -1.87 -12.80 -22.90
N LEU A 334 -2.03 -13.82 -22.07
CA LEU A 334 -1.64 -15.19 -22.35
C LEU A 334 -2.69 -15.88 -23.24
N PRO A 335 -2.34 -16.99 -23.93
CA PRO A 335 -3.28 -17.71 -24.80
C PRO A 335 -4.55 -18.21 -24.10
N ASP A 336 -4.48 -18.46 -22.80
CA ASP A 336 -5.60 -18.87 -21.96
C ASP A 336 -6.44 -17.67 -21.46
N GLY A 337 -6.15 -16.44 -21.90
CA GLY A 337 -6.85 -15.23 -21.50
C GLY A 337 -6.48 -14.70 -20.11
N ASN A 338 -5.57 -15.34 -19.37
CA ASN A 338 -4.96 -14.73 -18.19
C ASN A 338 -4.00 -13.60 -18.61
N ILE A 339 -3.70 -12.70 -17.68
CA ILE A 339 -2.83 -11.56 -17.91
C ILE A 339 -1.51 -11.79 -17.18
N GLU A 340 -0.41 -11.64 -17.90
CA GLU A 340 0.94 -11.60 -17.32
C GLU A 340 1.34 -10.14 -17.07
N PHE A 341 1.78 -9.85 -15.85
CA PHE A 341 2.33 -8.57 -15.47
C PHE A 341 3.84 -8.54 -15.74
N LEU A 342 4.31 -7.52 -16.47
CA LEU A 342 5.70 -7.42 -16.96
C LEU A 342 6.52 -6.33 -16.24
N GLY A 343 5.90 -5.55 -15.37
CA GLY A 343 6.55 -4.44 -14.66
C GLY A 343 5.95 -3.08 -15.00
N ARG A 344 6.70 -2.02 -14.73
CA ARG A 344 6.32 -0.63 -14.99
C ARG A 344 7.22 -0.01 -16.03
N ASP A 345 6.67 0.89 -16.84
CA ASP A 345 7.42 1.71 -17.79
C ASP A 345 7.85 3.07 -17.19
N ASP A 346 7.37 3.39 -15.99
CA ASP A 346 7.70 4.62 -15.26
C ASP A 346 8.67 4.40 -14.07
N HIS A 347 8.91 5.45 -13.30
CA HIS A 347 9.81 5.44 -12.14
C HIS A 347 9.15 5.01 -10.83
N GLN A 348 7.91 4.50 -10.84
CA GLN A 348 7.30 3.98 -9.62
C GLN A 348 7.83 2.59 -9.30
N VAL A 349 7.95 2.30 -8.02
CA VAL A 349 8.36 0.99 -7.52
C VAL A 349 7.40 0.50 -6.47
N LYS A 350 7.24 -0.82 -6.40
CA LYS A 350 6.63 -1.52 -5.26
C LYS A 350 7.73 -2.02 -4.35
N LEU A 351 7.69 -1.62 -3.08
CA LEU A 351 8.65 -2.00 -2.05
C LEU A 351 7.90 -2.44 -0.81
N ARG A 352 7.98 -3.73 -0.47
CA ARG A 352 7.29 -4.32 0.70
C ARG A 352 5.78 -4.08 0.66
N GLY A 353 5.21 -4.10 -0.55
CA GLY A 353 3.80 -3.82 -0.82
C GLY A 353 3.42 -2.34 -0.90
N PHE A 354 4.32 -1.41 -0.54
CA PHE A 354 4.07 0.02 -0.68
C PHE A 354 4.38 0.50 -2.09
N ARG A 355 3.47 1.31 -2.65
CA ARG A 355 3.69 2.02 -3.92
C ARG A 355 4.45 3.31 -3.65
N ILE A 356 5.64 3.43 -4.21
CA ILE A 356 6.56 4.54 -4.01
C ILE A 356 6.86 5.19 -5.35
N GLU A 357 6.54 6.47 -5.47
CA GLU A 357 7.03 7.36 -6.52
C GLU A 357 8.44 7.80 -6.13
N LEU A 358 9.47 7.34 -6.85
CA LEU A 358 10.87 7.71 -6.55
C LEU A 358 11.07 9.23 -6.60
N GLY A 359 10.36 9.90 -7.50
CA GLY A 359 10.31 11.36 -7.61
C GLY A 359 9.83 12.08 -6.33
N GLU A 360 9.01 11.44 -5.49
CA GLU A 360 8.60 12.05 -4.21
C GLU A 360 9.79 12.16 -3.25
N VAL A 361 10.60 11.10 -3.19
CA VAL A 361 11.81 11.04 -2.36
C VAL A 361 12.87 11.99 -2.92
N GLU A 362 13.02 12.03 -4.25
CA GLU A 362 13.93 12.95 -4.93
C GLU A 362 13.59 14.42 -4.62
N ALA A 363 12.31 14.79 -4.69
CA ALA A 363 11.85 16.14 -4.38
C ALA A 363 12.15 16.53 -2.92
N ARG A 364 11.85 15.65 -1.96
CA ARG A 364 12.13 15.92 -0.54
C ARG A 364 13.61 16.01 -0.22
N LEU A 365 14.47 15.29 -0.97
CA LEU A 365 15.91 15.47 -0.89
C LEU A 365 16.35 16.85 -1.39
N VAL A 366 15.81 17.32 -2.52
CA VAL A 366 16.14 18.61 -3.13
C VAL A 366 15.62 19.79 -2.30
N ASP A 367 14.55 19.61 -1.52
CA ASP A 367 14.07 20.63 -0.57
C ASP A 367 15.11 20.96 0.53
N HIS A 368 16.10 20.09 0.77
CA HIS A 368 17.14 20.34 1.76
C HIS A 368 18.28 21.21 1.21
N PRO A 369 18.73 22.29 1.89
CA PRO A 369 19.72 23.25 1.36
C PRO A 369 21.09 22.67 0.96
N LEU A 370 21.42 21.47 1.45
CA LEU A 370 22.68 20.79 1.14
C LEU A 370 22.66 20.03 -0.20
N VAL A 371 21.49 19.86 -0.84
CA VAL A 371 21.33 19.03 -2.04
C VAL A 371 21.02 19.91 -3.24
N ASP A 372 21.87 19.87 -4.26
CA ASP A 372 21.62 20.52 -5.56
C ASP A 372 20.72 19.65 -6.44
N LYS A 373 21.02 18.35 -6.51
CA LYS A 373 20.26 17.38 -7.34
C LYS A 373 20.17 16.04 -6.64
N SER A 374 19.08 15.31 -6.90
CA SER A 374 18.88 13.97 -6.36
C SER A 374 18.39 13.01 -7.45
N VAL A 375 18.75 11.74 -7.29
CA VAL A 375 18.22 10.60 -8.03
C VAL A 375 18.02 9.47 -7.04
N VAL A 376 16.85 8.84 -7.04
CA VAL A 376 16.59 7.66 -6.22
C VAL A 376 16.37 6.47 -7.14
N ILE A 377 16.90 5.32 -6.73
CA ILE A 377 16.67 4.03 -7.39
C ILE A 377 16.23 3.00 -6.36
N ALA A 378 15.45 2.02 -6.82
CA ALA A 378 15.31 0.76 -6.11
C ALA A 378 16.37 -0.22 -6.63
N THR A 379 17.16 -0.79 -5.72
CA THR A 379 18.14 -1.84 -6.02
C THR A 379 17.82 -3.10 -5.20
N GLY A 380 18.37 -4.24 -5.60
CA GLY A 380 18.05 -5.54 -5.02
C GLY A 380 16.77 -6.17 -5.57
N GLN A 381 16.45 -7.37 -5.09
CA GLN A 381 15.26 -8.14 -5.44
C GLN A 381 14.65 -8.71 -4.16
N GLY A 382 13.35 -9.00 -4.17
CA GLY A 382 12.69 -9.59 -3.00
C GLY A 382 12.77 -8.71 -1.74
N SER A 383 13.22 -9.29 -0.62
CA SER A 383 13.34 -8.67 0.70
C SER A 383 14.55 -7.73 0.80
N ASP A 384 15.59 -7.99 0.02
CA ASP A 384 16.78 -7.14 -0.12
C ASP A 384 16.51 -5.88 -0.95
N LYS A 385 15.33 -5.81 -1.59
CA LYS A 385 14.94 -4.63 -2.35
C LYS A 385 14.92 -3.43 -1.41
N ARG A 386 15.63 -2.38 -1.80
CA ARG A 386 15.81 -1.17 -0.98
C ARG A 386 15.97 0.06 -1.85
N LEU A 387 15.70 1.22 -1.27
CA LEU A 387 15.94 2.51 -1.91
C LEU A 387 17.37 2.97 -1.64
N VAL A 388 18.04 3.43 -2.69
CA VAL A 388 19.33 4.12 -2.61
C VAL A 388 19.18 5.49 -3.27
N ALA A 389 19.55 6.53 -2.55
CA ALA A 389 19.59 7.90 -3.06
C ALA A 389 21.00 8.26 -3.50
N TYR A 390 21.10 8.98 -4.59
CA TYR A 390 22.31 9.62 -5.09
C TYR A 390 22.08 11.11 -5.06
N VAL A 391 22.97 11.86 -4.43
CA VAL A 391 22.82 13.31 -4.27
C VAL A 391 24.06 14.04 -4.77
N VAL A 392 23.85 15.14 -5.49
CA VAL A 392 24.89 16.12 -5.76
C VAL A 392 24.86 17.13 -4.61
N ALA A 393 25.95 17.17 -3.85
CA ALA A 393 26.08 17.96 -2.62
C ALA A 393 27.56 18.28 -2.36
N GLU A 394 27.84 19.32 -1.57
CA GLU A 394 29.18 19.56 -1.05
C GLU A 394 29.60 18.44 -0.08
N HIS A 395 30.91 18.25 0.09
CA HIS A 395 31.42 17.31 1.08
C HIS A 395 31.12 17.81 2.49
N GLY A 396 30.60 16.92 3.34
CA GLY A 396 30.38 17.19 4.75
C GLY A 396 30.23 15.89 5.53
N ASP A 397 30.92 15.80 6.66
CA ASP A 397 31.02 14.57 7.46
C ASP A 397 29.66 14.06 7.99
N GLN A 398 28.65 14.94 8.06
CA GLN A 398 27.30 14.62 8.55
C GLN A 398 26.23 14.62 7.45
N LEU A 399 26.60 14.74 6.17
CA LEU A 399 25.63 14.89 5.08
C LEU A 399 24.57 13.77 5.09
N VAL A 400 25.00 12.51 5.19
CA VAL A 400 24.09 11.35 5.15
C VAL A 400 23.14 11.32 6.35
N SER A 401 23.65 11.57 7.56
CA SER A 401 22.82 11.58 8.77
C SER A 401 21.83 12.74 8.76
N THR A 402 22.27 13.95 8.38
CA THR A 402 21.41 15.13 8.23
C THR A 402 20.28 14.88 7.22
N LEU A 403 20.60 14.39 6.02
CA LEU A 403 19.58 14.14 4.99
C LEU A 403 18.62 13.01 5.40
N ARG A 404 19.11 11.96 6.06
CA ARG A 404 18.24 10.90 6.57
C ARG A 404 17.28 11.42 7.64
N SER A 405 17.76 12.23 8.58
CA SER A 405 16.91 12.86 9.60
C SER A 405 15.83 13.76 8.99
N HIS A 406 16.18 14.56 7.98
CA HIS A 406 15.23 15.38 7.21
C HIS A 406 14.18 14.53 6.49
N LEU A 407 14.57 13.44 5.83
CA LEU A 407 13.61 12.56 5.17
C LEU A 407 12.68 11.87 6.17
N THR A 408 13.19 11.39 7.30
CA THR A 408 12.38 10.75 8.34
C THR A 408 11.34 11.71 8.95
N SER A 409 11.59 13.03 8.96
CA SER A 409 10.61 13.99 9.48
C SER A 409 9.45 14.29 8.53
N CYS A 410 9.61 14.03 7.22
CA CYS A 410 8.61 14.39 6.20
C CYS A 410 8.06 13.20 5.40
N LEU A 411 8.75 12.06 5.37
CA LEU A 411 8.36 10.85 4.65
C LEU A 411 8.03 9.70 5.61
N PRO A 412 7.17 8.75 5.19
CA PRO A 412 7.04 7.47 5.89
C PRO A 412 8.35 6.67 5.85
N ASP A 413 8.62 5.89 6.90
CA ASP A 413 9.86 5.09 7.04
C ASP A 413 10.19 4.23 5.81
N TYR A 414 9.18 3.64 5.16
CA TYR A 414 9.37 2.79 3.99
C TYR A 414 9.83 3.54 2.73
N MET A 415 9.73 4.87 2.70
CA MET A 415 10.21 5.74 1.61
C MET A 415 11.61 6.30 1.88
N VAL A 416 12.13 6.17 3.10
CA VAL A 416 13.46 6.69 3.46
C VAL A 416 14.55 5.78 2.88
N PRO A 417 15.47 6.29 2.04
CA PRO A 417 16.58 5.51 1.49
C PRO A 417 17.44 4.85 2.56
N THR A 418 17.85 3.61 2.31
CA THR A 418 18.75 2.86 3.19
C THR A 418 20.19 3.36 3.07
N ALA A 419 20.56 3.91 1.92
CA ALA A 419 21.84 4.54 1.67
C ALA A 419 21.66 5.85 0.88
N ILE A 420 22.53 6.83 1.14
CA ILE A 420 22.63 8.10 0.44
C ILE A 420 24.07 8.27 -0.03
N VAL A 421 24.29 8.16 -1.34
CA VAL A 421 25.60 8.27 -1.99
C VAL A 421 25.79 9.70 -2.48
N ARG A 422 26.83 10.36 -1.99
CA ARG A 422 27.21 11.69 -2.49
C ARG A 422 27.98 11.55 -3.80
N MET A 423 27.67 12.40 -4.77
CA MET A 423 28.35 12.49 -6.07
C MET A 423 28.78 13.93 -6.35
N ASP A 424 29.89 14.14 -7.05
CA ASP A 424 30.27 15.46 -7.57
C ASP A 424 29.34 15.90 -8.71
N SER A 425 28.91 14.95 -9.54
CA SER A 425 27.95 15.16 -10.61
C SER A 425 27.32 13.82 -11.02
N PHE A 426 26.15 13.87 -11.67
CA PHE A 426 25.53 12.65 -12.16
C PHE A 426 26.15 12.17 -13.47
N PRO A 427 26.35 10.85 -13.64
CA PRO A 427 26.81 10.29 -14.89
C PRO A 427 25.74 10.49 -15.96
N LEU A 428 26.14 11.00 -17.11
CA LEU A 428 25.26 11.20 -18.26
C LEU A 428 25.68 10.30 -19.42
N THR A 429 24.70 9.75 -20.11
CA THR A 429 24.86 9.09 -21.41
C THR A 429 25.35 10.09 -22.46
N SER A 430 25.81 9.59 -23.62
CA SER A 430 26.19 10.43 -24.78
C SER A 430 25.08 11.37 -25.27
N ASN A 431 23.81 11.08 -24.93
CA ASN A 431 22.65 11.90 -25.25
C ASN A 431 22.26 12.88 -24.12
N GLY A 432 23.11 13.05 -23.10
CA GLY A 432 22.87 13.98 -21.99
C GLY A 432 21.80 13.54 -20.98
N LYS A 433 21.27 12.31 -21.09
CA LYS A 433 20.36 11.71 -20.10
C LYS A 433 21.14 11.03 -18.99
N LEU A 434 20.60 10.98 -17.78
CA LEU A 434 21.16 10.23 -16.66
C LEU A 434 21.46 8.77 -17.03
N ASP A 435 22.69 8.33 -16.82
CA ASP A 435 23.10 6.94 -16.95
C ASP A 435 22.93 6.20 -15.61
N ARG A 436 21.74 5.62 -15.41
CA ARG A 436 21.41 4.87 -14.19
C ARG A 436 22.28 3.62 -14.00
N LYS A 437 22.88 3.06 -15.06
CA LYS A 437 23.76 1.88 -14.96
C LYS A 437 25.15 2.25 -14.46
N ALA A 438 25.56 3.50 -14.68
CA ALA A 438 26.82 4.04 -14.21
C ALA A 438 26.74 4.57 -12.75
N LEU A 439 25.58 4.51 -12.10
CA LEU A 439 25.46 4.84 -10.68
C LEU A 439 26.20 3.79 -9.86
N LEU A 440 27.20 4.24 -9.10
CA LEU A 440 28.06 3.37 -8.28
C LEU A 440 27.24 2.67 -7.19
N ALA A 441 27.62 1.44 -6.85
CA ALA A 441 27.04 0.79 -5.68
C ALA A 441 27.40 1.59 -4.40
N PRO A 442 26.51 1.70 -3.42
CA PRO A 442 26.80 2.40 -2.17
C PRO A 442 27.98 1.74 -1.44
N HIS A 443 29.00 2.54 -1.13
CA HIS A 443 30.11 2.16 -0.25
C HIS A 443 29.74 2.41 1.22
N SER A 444 30.61 2.02 2.16
CA SER A 444 30.33 2.03 3.60
C SER A 444 30.10 3.43 4.21
N ASP A 445 30.46 4.48 3.50
CA ASP A 445 30.24 5.90 3.82
C ASP A 445 28.85 6.40 3.41
N ALA A 446 28.17 5.70 2.50
CA ALA A 446 26.82 6.04 2.05
C ALA A 446 25.72 5.67 3.07
N PHE A 447 26.08 4.94 4.12
CA PHE A 447 25.17 4.57 5.21
C PHE A 447 25.31 5.59 6.34
N ALA A 448 24.19 5.98 6.95
CA ALA A 448 24.21 6.89 8.09
C ALA A 448 24.99 6.21 9.24
N ARG A 449 26.22 6.65 9.47
CA ARG A 449 27.00 6.22 10.62
C ARG A 449 26.55 7.02 11.83
N GLN A 450 26.11 6.33 12.88
CA GLN A 450 26.34 6.86 14.21
C GLN A 450 27.84 6.73 14.51
N THR A 451 28.39 7.65 15.29
CA THR A 451 29.76 7.50 15.81
C THR A 451 29.87 6.11 16.43
N TYR A 452 30.85 5.31 16.00
CA TYR A 452 31.04 3.98 16.55
C TYR A 452 31.32 4.09 18.04
N GLU A 453 30.49 3.47 18.85
CA GLU A 453 30.73 3.23 20.26
C GLU A 453 30.91 1.72 20.44
N GLU A 454 31.95 1.32 21.17
CA GLU A 454 32.18 -0.09 21.47
C GLU A 454 31.02 -0.66 22.29
N PRO A 455 30.59 -1.91 22.04
CA PRO A 455 29.56 -2.57 22.84
C PRO A 455 29.92 -2.52 24.33
N GLN A 456 29.02 -1.98 25.14
CA GLN A 456 29.19 -1.85 26.58
C GLN A 456 28.51 -2.98 27.33
N GLY A 457 29.31 -3.75 28.06
CA GLY A 457 28.82 -4.84 28.90
C GLY A 457 28.43 -6.09 28.11
N GLU A 458 27.95 -7.08 28.85
CA GLU A 458 27.75 -8.45 28.35
C GLU A 458 26.66 -8.54 27.27
N ILE A 459 25.55 -7.81 27.45
CA ILE A 459 24.40 -7.86 26.52
C ILE A 459 24.78 -7.29 25.15
N GLU A 460 25.38 -6.10 25.11
CA GLU A 460 25.73 -5.45 23.84
C GLU A 460 26.82 -6.25 23.11
N THR A 461 27.77 -6.83 23.85
CA THR A 461 28.81 -7.70 23.28
C THR A 461 28.20 -8.95 22.64
N ILE A 462 27.24 -9.60 23.29
CA ILE A 462 26.54 -10.78 22.73
C ILE A 462 25.73 -10.39 21.49
N ILE A 463 25.04 -9.25 21.51
CA ILE A 463 24.28 -8.77 20.33
C ILE A 463 25.22 -8.48 19.17
N ALA A 464 26.35 -7.81 19.41
CA ALA A 464 27.36 -7.53 18.40
C ALA A 464 27.91 -8.83 17.80
N GLN A 465 28.24 -9.82 18.65
CA GLN A 465 28.69 -11.14 18.21
C GLN A 465 27.67 -11.82 17.27
N ILE A 466 26.38 -11.81 17.65
CA ILE A 466 25.30 -12.39 16.82
C ILE A 466 25.18 -11.63 15.49
N TRP A 467 25.31 -10.30 15.49
CA TRP A 467 25.29 -9.51 14.27
C TRP A 467 26.48 -9.82 13.36
N SER A 468 27.70 -9.90 13.90
CA SER A 468 28.89 -10.24 13.13
C SER A 468 28.78 -11.62 12.49
N GLU A 469 28.21 -12.60 13.22
CA GLU A 469 27.94 -13.95 12.71
C GLU A 469 26.92 -13.97 11.58
N LEU A 470 25.78 -13.27 11.74
CA LEU A 470 24.68 -13.26 10.77
C LEU A 470 24.97 -12.42 9.52
N LEU A 471 25.67 -11.29 9.70
CA LEU A 471 25.92 -10.32 8.64
C LEU A 471 27.28 -10.55 7.95
N HIS A 472 28.11 -11.44 8.49
CA HIS A 472 29.46 -11.74 8.00
C HIS A 472 30.34 -10.48 7.90
N ILE A 473 30.28 -9.64 8.92
CA ILE A 473 31.06 -8.41 9.07
C ILE A 473 31.65 -8.37 10.47
N ASP A 474 32.82 -7.76 10.64
CA ASP A 474 33.50 -7.66 11.94
C ASP A 474 32.89 -6.55 12.81
#